data_AF-A0A2E0MER9-F1
#
_entry.id   AF-A0A2E0MER9-F1
#
_cell.length_a   1.000
_cell.length_b   1.000
_cell.length_c   1.000
_cell.angle_alpha   90.00
_cell.angle_beta   90.00
_cell.angle_gamma   90.00
#
_symmetry.space_group_name_H-M   'P 1'
#
loop_
_entity.id
_entity.type
_entity.pdbx_description
1 polymer ?
#
loop_
_entity_poly.entity_id
_entity_poly.type
_entity_poly.pdbx_seq_one_letter_code
_entity_poly.pdbx_strand_id
1 'polypeptide(L)'
;SLPAFKEENLSLEEKMYLYNAFVAYYFFIQDYRRAYDYAKKLVALFEGNNNVIQSKLEMYVKAINSLLDSQSKLSQYEEFIQTSLKFEAIISRESLKVSDNVAYLMFKYSSKHKLDKHFMLGEFNKGVVEVEDVAKKLEVYSEKLNNHSKQIFYYKFACMYFGNDQYKEAITWLNKIINAKDEDIRSDISGFARILILISHYELNNDDLVEYYARSTYRFLAKKDDLHFYQKRILRFLKRLNTLTRNNLKDAFSELHDQLIPLTVNPYEKRAFVYFDIISWLESKINNRPVKEVIREKALKRIASANQK
;
A
#
# COMPACT_ATOMS: atom_id res chain seq x y z
N SER A 1 -10.81 -28.71 -1.00
CA SER A 1 -10.35 -28.67 0.41
C SER A 1 -8.98 -29.31 0.48
N LEU A 2 -8.11 -28.87 1.40
CA LEU A 2 -6.90 -29.64 1.71
C LEU A 2 -7.32 -31.01 2.30
N PRO A 3 -6.50 -32.07 2.12
CA PRO A 3 -6.72 -33.33 2.81
C PRO A 3 -6.82 -33.11 4.32
N ALA A 4 -7.54 -33.97 5.04
CA ALA A 4 -7.55 -33.90 6.50
C ALA A 4 -6.14 -34.15 7.04
N PHE A 5 -5.61 -33.22 7.85
CA PHE A 5 -4.31 -33.34 8.50
C PHE A 5 -4.40 -32.84 9.96
N LYS A 6 -3.49 -33.31 10.81
CA LYS A 6 -3.28 -32.77 12.15
C LYS A 6 -1.99 -31.96 12.17
N GLU A 7 -2.07 -30.66 12.49
CA GLU A 7 -0.93 -29.74 12.48
C GLU A 7 0.23 -30.24 13.37
N GLU A 8 -0.08 -30.87 14.50
CA GLU A 8 0.91 -31.44 15.43
C GLU A 8 1.81 -32.52 14.81
N ASN A 9 1.27 -33.32 13.88
CA ASN A 9 1.98 -34.43 13.25
C ASN A 9 2.90 -33.99 12.10
N LEU A 10 2.81 -32.72 11.68
CA LEU A 10 3.63 -32.21 10.59
C LEU A 10 5.06 -31.95 11.07
N SER A 11 6.01 -32.32 10.21
CA SER A 11 7.42 -31.94 10.35
C SER A 11 7.60 -30.42 10.32
N LEU A 12 8.77 -29.96 10.75
CA LEU A 12 9.12 -28.53 10.72
C LEU A 12 8.93 -27.92 9.33
N GLU A 13 9.37 -28.62 8.29
CA GLU A 13 9.31 -28.14 6.91
C GLU A 13 7.87 -28.13 6.37
N GLU A 14 7.07 -29.16 6.66
CA GLU A 14 5.64 -29.17 6.29
C GLU A 14 4.88 -28.01 6.95
N LYS A 15 5.16 -27.71 8.23
CA LYS A 15 4.57 -26.55 8.92
C LYS A 15 4.97 -25.23 8.25
N MET A 16 6.24 -25.08 7.84
CA MET A 16 6.71 -23.87 7.15
C MET A 16 5.92 -23.62 5.86
N TYR A 17 5.79 -24.64 5.00
CA TYR A 17 5.06 -24.48 3.73
C TYR A 17 3.56 -24.32 3.94
N LEU A 18 2.98 -25.04 4.90
CA LEU A 18 1.56 -24.90 5.26
C LEU A 18 1.24 -23.47 5.70
N TYR A 19 2.01 -22.91 6.65
CA TYR A 19 1.77 -21.55 7.14
C TYR A 19 1.99 -20.52 6.03
N ASN A 20 3.02 -20.69 5.20
CA ASN A 20 3.27 -19.79 4.06
C ASN A 20 2.10 -19.82 3.06
N ALA A 21 1.51 -20.98 2.79
CA ALA A 21 0.33 -21.11 1.93
C ALA A 21 -0.90 -20.42 2.54
N PHE A 22 -1.14 -20.60 3.84
CA PHE A 22 -2.23 -19.91 4.53
C PHE A 22 -2.06 -18.40 4.57
N VAL A 23 -0.84 -17.90 4.82
CA VAL A 23 -0.53 -16.47 4.72
C VAL A 23 -0.94 -15.94 3.34
N ALA A 24 -0.48 -16.57 2.26
CA ALA A 24 -0.80 -16.15 0.90
C ALA A 24 -2.32 -16.17 0.63
N TYR A 25 -3.01 -17.24 1.03
CA TYR A 25 -4.46 -17.37 0.87
C TYR A 25 -5.23 -16.27 1.61
N TYR A 26 -4.91 -16.03 2.88
CA TYR A 26 -5.60 -15.03 3.69
C TYR A 26 -5.30 -13.60 3.23
N PHE A 27 -4.10 -13.32 2.74
CA PHE A 27 -3.82 -12.05 2.05
C PHE A 27 -4.68 -11.87 0.80
N PHE A 28 -4.86 -12.93 0.00
CA PHE A 28 -5.64 -12.87 -1.23
C PHE A 28 -7.12 -12.52 -0.97
N ILE A 29 -7.73 -13.15 0.04
CA ILE A 29 -9.13 -12.87 0.43
C ILE A 29 -9.27 -11.67 1.37
N GLN A 30 -8.17 -10.99 1.69
CA GLN A 30 -8.10 -9.82 2.59
C GLN A 30 -8.57 -10.10 4.02
N ASP A 31 -8.29 -11.30 4.53
CA ASP A 31 -8.43 -11.64 5.94
C ASP A 31 -7.08 -11.44 6.64
N TYR A 32 -6.77 -10.19 6.94
CA TYR A 32 -5.47 -9.82 7.50
C TYR A 32 -5.26 -10.36 8.92
N ARG A 33 -6.34 -10.67 9.66
CA ARG A 33 -6.22 -11.25 11.00
C ARG A 33 -5.69 -12.67 10.93
N ARG A 34 -6.29 -13.53 10.11
CA ARG A 34 -5.77 -14.89 9.92
C ARG A 34 -4.41 -14.89 9.22
N ALA A 35 -4.17 -13.97 8.28
CA ALA A 35 -2.85 -13.81 7.68
C ALA A 35 -1.77 -13.48 8.75
N TYR A 36 -2.08 -12.56 9.68
CA TYR A 36 -1.22 -12.24 10.82
C TYR A 36 -0.94 -13.47 11.68
N ASP A 37 -1.96 -14.23 12.06
CA ASP A 37 -1.81 -15.39 12.94
C ASP A 37 -0.85 -16.43 12.33
N TYR A 38 -1.01 -16.75 11.04
CA TYR A 38 -0.11 -17.68 10.36
C TYR A 38 1.27 -17.10 10.06
N ALA A 39 1.40 -15.80 9.77
CA ALA A 39 2.69 -15.16 9.59
C ALA A 39 3.50 -15.15 10.89
N LYS A 40 2.84 -14.88 12.03
CA LYS A 40 3.44 -14.95 13.36
C LYS A 40 3.91 -16.35 13.71
N LYS A 41 3.08 -17.38 13.44
CA LYS A 41 3.47 -18.80 13.56
C LYS A 41 4.71 -19.13 12.70
N LEU A 42 4.73 -18.67 11.45
CA LEU A 42 5.83 -18.94 10.53
C LEU A 42 7.15 -18.30 10.99
N VAL A 43 7.12 -17.04 11.43
CA VAL A 43 8.29 -16.37 12.02
C VAL A 43 8.76 -17.11 13.28
N ALA A 44 7.84 -17.50 14.16
CA ALA A 44 8.18 -18.24 15.37
C ALA A 44 8.83 -19.61 15.08
N LEU A 45 8.48 -20.30 13.99
CA LEU A 45 9.17 -21.53 13.59
C LEU A 45 10.65 -21.29 13.29
N PHE A 46 10.99 -20.19 12.62
CA PHE A 46 12.38 -19.84 12.33
C PHE A 46 13.13 -19.41 13.59
N GLU A 47 12.52 -18.54 14.42
CA GLU A 47 13.13 -18.06 15.67
C GLU A 47 13.35 -19.19 16.69
N GLY A 48 12.48 -20.20 16.70
CA GLY A 48 12.63 -21.40 17.53
C GLY A 48 13.63 -22.43 16.99
N ASN A 49 14.07 -22.30 15.73
CA ASN A 49 14.94 -23.27 15.06
C ASN A 49 16.07 -22.55 14.29
N ASN A 50 16.94 -21.86 15.03
CA ASN A 50 17.99 -21.01 14.45
C ASN A 50 18.93 -21.74 13.46
N ASN A 51 19.10 -23.05 13.58
CA ASN A 51 19.91 -23.88 12.68
C ASN A 51 19.39 -23.89 11.23
N VAL A 52 18.09 -23.70 10.99
CA VAL A 52 17.54 -23.71 9.63
C VAL A 52 17.58 -22.36 8.92
N ILE A 53 17.78 -21.25 9.67
CA ILE A 53 17.71 -19.88 9.14
C ILE A 53 18.65 -19.70 7.96
N GLN A 54 19.91 -20.14 8.05
CA GLN A 54 20.89 -19.97 6.97
C GLN A 54 20.46 -20.72 5.69
N SER A 55 19.93 -21.93 5.84
CA SER A 55 19.52 -22.77 4.70
C SER A 55 18.22 -22.30 4.04
N LYS A 56 17.37 -21.56 4.77
CA LYS A 56 16.04 -21.12 4.34
C LYS A 56 15.84 -19.60 4.50
N LEU A 57 16.93 -18.84 4.39
CA LEU A 57 16.95 -17.40 4.69
C LEU A 57 15.93 -16.60 3.86
N GLU A 58 15.79 -16.95 2.58
CA GLU A 58 14.79 -16.32 1.71
C GLU A 58 13.36 -16.46 2.24
N MET A 59 13.00 -17.66 2.71
CA MET A 59 11.67 -17.94 3.26
C MET A 59 11.47 -17.18 4.58
N TYR A 60 12.51 -17.09 5.40
CA TYR A 60 12.46 -16.32 6.65
C TYR A 60 12.26 -14.81 6.40
N VAL A 61 12.99 -14.23 5.45
CA VAL A 61 12.83 -12.83 5.04
C VAL A 61 11.40 -12.57 4.52
N LYS A 62 10.85 -13.48 3.72
CA LYS A 62 9.45 -13.39 3.25
C LYS A 62 8.43 -13.54 4.38
N ALA A 63 8.69 -14.39 5.36
CA ALA A 63 7.84 -14.56 6.54
C ALA A 63 7.77 -13.28 7.37
N ILE A 64 8.91 -12.62 7.61
CA ILE A 64 8.97 -11.34 8.31
C ILE A 64 8.24 -10.24 7.54
N ASN A 65 8.45 -10.14 6.22
CA ASN A 65 7.68 -9.19 5.40
C ASN A 65 6.17 -9.43 5.55
N SER A 66 5.73 -10.68 5.51
CA SER A 66 4.30 -11.01 5.64
C SER A 66 3.74 -10.65 7.01
N LEU A 67 4.54 -10.82 8.07
CA LEU A 67 4.17 -10.40 9.42
C LEU A 67 4.05 -8.86 9.50
N LEU A 68 5.05 -8.13 9.01
CA LEU A 68 5.04 -6.66 8.95
C LEU A 68 3.87 -6.12 8.11
N ASP A 69 3.59 -6.74 6.95
CA ASP A 69 2.43 -6.42 6.13
C ASP A 69 1.13 -6.57 6.92
N SER A 70 0.98 -7.69 7.63
CA SER A 70 -0.24 -7.98 8.39
C SER A 70 -0.40 -7.01 9.57
N GLN A 71 0.67 -6.77 10.32
CA GLN A 71 0.70 -5.80 11.42
C GLN A 71 0.35 -4.39 10.94
N SER A 72 0.87 -3.98 9.79
CA SER A 72 0.53 -2.70 9.16
C SER A 72 -0.96 -2.62 8.78
N LYS A 73 -1.50 -3.65 8.13
CA LYS A 73 -2.93 -3.71 7.76
C LYS A 73 -3.87 -3.74 8.96
N LEU A 74 -3.43 -4.29 10.09
CA LEU A 74 -4.19 -4.35 11.34
C LEU A 74 -3.97 -3.14 12.26
N SER A 75 -3.11 -2.17 11.86
CA SER A 75 -2.74 -1.02 12.69
C SER A 75 -2.08 -1.41 14.04
N GLN A 76 -1.42 -2.57 14.12
CA GLN A 76 -0.67 -3.03 15.29
C GLN A 76 0.72 -2.39 15.33
N TYR A 77 0.78 -1.11 15.69
CA TYR A 77 1.98 -0.28 15.53
C TYR A 77 3.16 -0.74 16.41
N GLU A 78 2.91 -1.05 17.68
CA GLU A 78 3.95 -1.46 18.62
C GLU A 78 4.60 -2.78 18.19
N GLU A 79 3.78 -3.76 17.81
CA GLU A 79 4.29 -5.03 17.27
C GLU A 79 5.02 -4.83 15.94
N PHE A 80 4.53 -3.94 15.07
CA PHE A 80 5.18 -3.59 13.82
C PHE A 80 6.59 -3.02 14.04
N ILE A 81 6.77 -2.13 15.02
CA ILE A 81 8.09 -1.58 15.37
C ILE A 81 9.03 -2.68 15.90
N GLN A 82 8.54 -3.55 16.78
CA GLN A 82 9.35 -4.67 17.29
C GLN A 82 9.80 -5.61 16.16
N THR A 83 8.90 -5.99 15.25
CA THR A 83 9.24 -6.81 14.09
C THR A 83 10.19 -6.08 13.13
N SER A 84 10.05 -4.75 12.98
CA SER A 84 10.94 -3.95 12.13
C SER A 84 12.36 -3.94 12.66
N LEU A 85 12.55 -3.78 13.97
CA LEU A 85 13.87 -3.86 14.62
C LEU A 85 14.50 -5.25 14.47
N LYS A 86 13.69 -6.32 14.60
CA LYS A 86 14.16 -7.69 14.31
C LYS A 86 14.63 -7.83 12.87
N PHE A 87 13.90 -7.25 11.92
CA PHE A 87 14.28 -7.31 10.52
C PHE A 87 15.57 -6.55 10.23
N GLU A 88 15.73 -5.36 10.81
CA GLU A 88 16.98 -4.59 10.74
C GLU A 88 18.17 -5.39 11.29
N ALA A 89 18.00 -6.06 12.44
CA ALA A 89 19.04 -6.91 13.02
C ALA A 89 19.44 -8.09 12.13
N ILE A 90 18.51 -8.65 11.35
CA ILE A 90 18.80 -9.71 10.37
C ILE A 90 19.58 -9.14 9.18
N ILE A 91 19.22 -7.95 8.70
CA ILE A 91 19.90 -7.28 7.59
C ILE A 91 21.34 -6.94 7.96
N SER A 92 21.59 -6.52 9.21
CA SER A 92 22.93 -6.16 9.70
C SER A 92 23.77 -7.34 10.17
N ARG A 93 23.27 -8.58 10.07
CA ARG A 93 23.96 -9.75 10.62
C ARG A 93 25.03 -10.28 9.68
N GLU A 94 26.28 -9.92 9.96
CA GLU A 94 27.46 -10.32 9.16
C GLU A 94 27.65 -11.85 9.04
N SER A 95 27.17 -12.63 10.02
CA SER A 95 27.32 -14.08 10.00
C SER A 95 26.45 -14.79 8.97
N LEU A 96 25.46 -14.10 8.37
CA LEU A 96 24.56 -14.70 7.38
C LEU A 96 25.18 -14.61 5.98
N LYS A 97 25.26 -15.74 5.29
CA LYS A 97 25.57 -15.75 3.85
C LYS A 97 24.30 -15.35 3.09
N VAL A 98 24.32 -14.17 2.49
CA VAL A 98 23.20 -13.57 1.77
C VAL A 98 23.45 -13.68 0.26
N SER A 99 22.54 -14.33 -0.47
CA SER A 99 22.56 -14.34 -1.93
C SER A 99 22.06 -13.01 -2.50
N ASP A 100 22.37 -12.71 -3.77
CA ASP A 100 21.85 -11.52 -4.47
C ASP A 100 20.33 -11.37 -4.37
N ASN A 101 19.60 -12.48 -4.52
CA ASN A 101 18.13 -12.46 -4.42
C ASN A 101 17.65 -12.12 -3.00
N VAL A 102 18.29 -12.67 -1.97
CA VAL A 102 17.92 -12.36 -0.58
C VAL A 102 18.29 -10.91 -0.25
N ALA A 103 19.45 -10.41 -0.70
CA ALA A 103 19.84 -9.01 -0.52
C ALA A 103 18.81 -8.06 -1.18
N TYR A 104 18.36 -8.40 -2.39
CA TYR A 104 17.29 -7.68 -3.07
C TYR A 104 15.97 -7.69 -2.28
N LEU A 105 15.53 -8.83 -1.77
CA LEU A 105 14.32 -8.94 -0.96
C LEU A 105 14.43 -8.14 0.34
N MET A 106 15.57 -8.21 1.01
CA MET A 106 15.87 -7.42 2.21
C MET A 106 15.78 -5.92 1.93
N PHE A 107 16.41 -5.43 0.86
CA PHE A 107 16.29 -4.03 0.43
C PHE A 107 14.85 -3.64 0.13
N LYS A 108 14.14 -4.44 -0.68
CA LYS A 108 12.76 -4.18 -1.08
C LYS A 108 11.84 -4.08 0.13
N TYR A 109 11.89 -5.05 1.03
CA TYR A 109 10.99 -5.11 2.18
C TYR A 109 11.34 -4.06 3.24
N SER A 110 12.62 -3.83 3.51
CA SER A 110 13.03 -2.81 4.49
C SER A 110 12.60 -1.41 4.02
N SER A 111 12.89 -1.07 2.76
CA SER A 111 12.49 0.21 2.17
C SER A 111 10.96 0.40 2.17
N LYS A 112 10.22 -0.66 1.83
CA LYS A 112 8.75 -0.64 1.86
C LYS A 112 8.23 -0.38 3.28
N HIS A 113 8.75 -1.08 4.28
CA HIS A 113 8.25 -0.99 5.65
C HIS A 113 8.65 0.30 6.36
N LYS A 114 9.78 0.93 5.99
CA LYS A 114 10.08 2.29 6.44
C LYS A 114 9.03 3.31 6.01
N LEU A 115 8.53 3.21 4.76
CA LEU A 115 7.42 4.03 4.30
C LEU A 115 6.10 3.66 4.98
N ASP A 116 5.83 2.36 5.15
CA ASP A 116 4.60 1.87 5.82
C ASP A 116 4.49 2.41 7.25
N LYS A 117 5.60 2.52 7.98
CA LYS A 117 5.63 3.17 9.31
C LYS A 117 5.02 4.57 9.29
N HIS A 118 5.40 5.39 8.30
CA HIS A 118 4.89 6.76 8.17
C HIS A 118 3.43 6.78 7.72
N PHE A 119 3.02 5.87 6.84
CA PHE A 119 1.61 5.71 6.49
C PHE A 119 0.74 5.31 7.69
N MET A 120 1.22 4.40 8.54
CA MET A 120 0.49 3.95 9.74
C MET A 120 0.24 5.09 10.72
N LEU A 121 1.14 6.08 10.80
CA LEU A 121 1.01 7.23 11.71
C LEU A 121 0.41 8.48 11.05
N GLY A 122 0.18 8.46 9.74
CA GLY A 122 -0.15 9.67 8.97
C GLY A 122 0.94 10.74 9.02
N GLU A 123 2.23 10.36 9.12
CA GLU A 123 3.38 11.27 9.23
C GLU A 123 4.01 11.57 7.87
N PHE A 124 3.27 12.23 6.99
CA PHE A 124 3.70 12.50 5.61
C PHE A 124 4.94 13.40 5.52
N ASN A 125 5.07 14.38 6.42
CA ASN A 125 6.22 15.28 6.48
C ASN A 125 7.54 14.56 6.78
N LYS A 126 7.52 13.53 7.63
CA LYS A 126 8.70 12.67 7.86
C LYS A 126 8.85 11.65 6.75
N GLY A 127 7.75 11.14 6.24
CA GLY A 127 7.75 10.16 5.17
C GLY A 127 8.36 10.67 3.88
N VAL A 128 8.19 11.95 3.51
CA VAL A 128 8.84 12.51 2.30
C VAL A 128 10.37 12.53 2.42
N VAL A 129 10.93 12.69 3.62
CA VAL A 129 12.38 12.57 3.84
C VAL A 129 12.84 11.13 3.59
N GLU A 130 12.09 10.14 4.07
CA GLU A 130 12.38 8.73 3.81
C GLU A 130 12.24 8.37 2.32
N VAL A 131 11.31 9.01 1.60
CA VAL A 131 11.17 8.83 0.15
C VAL A 131 12.45 9.21 -0.59
N GLU A 132 13.10 10.32 -0.22
CA GLU A 132 14.34 10.75 -0.86
C GLU A 132 15.47 9.71 -0.69
N ASP A 133 15.61 9.15 0.50
CA ASP A 133 16.61 8.14 0.81
C ASP A 133 16.32 6.81 0.11
N VAL A 134 15.06 6.37 0.09
CA VAL A 134 14.66 5.16 -0.61
C VAL A 134 14.80 5.33 -2.13
N ALA A 135 14.44 6.48 -2.69
CA ALA A 135 14.55 6.76 -4.12
C ALA A 135 16.01 6.65 -4.60
N LYS A 136 16.97 7.24 -3.87
CA LYS A 136 18.41 7.12 -4.18
C LYS A 136 18.88 5.67 -4.19
N LYS A 137 18.46 4.87 -3.20
CA LYS A 137 18.81 3.44 -3.15
C LYS A 137 18.12 2.64 -4.25
N LEU A 138 16.89 3.01 -4.62
CA LEU A 138 16.13 2.38 -5.69
C LEU A 138 16.85 2.50 -7.04
N GLU A 139 17.57 3.60 -7.28
CA GLU A 139 18.40 3.78 -8.48
C GLU A 139 19.55 2.76 -8.54
N VAL A 140 20.21 2.49 -7.42
CA VAL A 140 21.28 1.48 -7.31
C VAL A 140 20.77 0.07 -7.61
N TYR A 141 19.54 -0.24 -7.18
CA TYR A 141 18.90 -1.55 -7.44
C TYR A 141 18.03 -1.56 -8.70
N SER A 142 18.04 -0.49 -9.49
CA SER A 142 17.06 -0.28 -10.56
C SER A 142 17.11 -1.37 -11.63
N GLU A 143 18.28 -1.87 -12.00
CA GLU A 143 18.41 -2.97 -12.98
C GLU A 143 17.93 -4.32 -12.43
N LYS A 144 18.03 -4.53 -11.11
CA LYS A 144 17.58 -5.76 -10.42
C LYS A 144 16.08 -5.75 -10.09
N LEU A 145 15.46 -4.57 -10.03
CA LEU A 145 14.04 -4.41 -9.71
C LEU A 145 13.15 -4.72 -10.92
N ASN A 146 12.23 -5.68 -10.74
CA ASN A 146 11.15 -5.87 -11.71
C ASN A 146 10.26 -4.61 -11.81
N ASN A 147 9.66 -4.42 -12.98
CA ASN A 147 8.86 -3.22 -13.30
C ASN A 147 7.72 -3.02 -12.30
N HIS A 148 7.03 -4.11 -11.93
CA HIS A 148 5.96 -4.08 -10.95
C HIS A 148 6.39 -3.51 -9.58
N SER A 149 7.54 -3.93 -9.05
CA SER A 149 8.03 -3.43 -7.75
C SER A 149 8.40 -1.93 -7.83
N LYS A 150 8.96 -1.48 -8.95
CA LYS A 150 9.24 -0.05 -9.18
C LYS A 150 7.94 0.77 -9.15
N GLN A 151 6.91 0.31 -9.85
CA GLN A 151 5.61 1.00 -9.89
C GLN A 151 4.98 1.12 -8.49
N ILE A 152 5.09 0.07 -7.65
CA ILE A 152 4.61 0.13 -6.26
C ILE A 152 5.36 1.20 -5.47
N PHE A 153 6.69 1.30 -5.59
CA PHE A 153 7.46 2.34 -4.92
C PHE A 153 7.09 3.74 -5.42
N TYR A 154 7.04 3.95 -6.74
CA TYR A 154 6.62 5.24 -7.32
C TYR A 154 5.24 5.65 -6.82
N TYR A 155 4.30 4.70 -6.70
CA TYR A 155 2.97 4.99 -6.20
C TYR A 155 3.00 5.38 -4.72
N LYS A 156 3.76 4.66 -3.89
CA LYS A 156 3.97 5.02 -2.47
C LYS A 156 4.61 6.39 -2.33
N PHE A 157 5.60 6.72 -3.15
CA PHE A 157 6.23 8.04 -3.15
C PHE A 157 5.20 9.11 -3.49
N ALA A 158 4.40 8.91 -4.53
CA ALA A 158 3.32 9.81 -4.90
C ALA A 158 2.31 10.02 -3.78
N CYS A 159 1.86 8.94 -3.11
CA CYS A 159 0.96 9.04 -1.96
C CYS A 159 1.58 9.81 -0.79
N MET A 160 2.89 9.66 -0.56
CA MET A 160 3.59 10.37 0.50
C MET A 160 3.66 11.88 0.24
N TYR A 161 4.05 12.27 -0.97
CA TYR A 161 4.06 13.67 -1.39
C TYR A 161 2.64 14.26 -1.42
N PHE A 162 1.65 13.52 -1.93
CA PHE A 162 0.25 13.94 -1.94
C PHE A 162 -0.25 14.22 -0.52
N GLY A 163 -0.02 13.29 0.42
CA GLY A 163 -0.40 13.47 1.82
C GLY A 163 0.31 14.65 2.49
N ASN A 164 1.48 15.07 1.99
CA ASN A 164 2.20 16.24 2.47
C ASN A 164 1.85 17.54 1.71
N ASP A 165 0.75 17.56 0.93
CA ASP A 165 0.32 18.69 0.09
C ASP A 165 1.33 19.07 -1.04
N GLN A 166 2.26 18.17 -1.38
CA GLN A 166 3.28 18.34 -2.42
C GLN A 166 2.83 17.71 -3.75
N TYR A 167 1.80 18.31 -4.35
CA TYR A 167 1.09 17.72 -5.50
C TYR A 167 1.93 17.65 -6.79
N LYS A 168 2.89 18.57 -6.99
CA LYS A 168 3.77 18.55 -8.19
C LYS A 168 4.73 17.37 -8.17
N GLU A 169 5.28 17.08 -7.00
CA GLU A 169 6.15 15.95 -6.73
C GLU A 169 5.36 14.64 -6.84
N ALA A 170 4.13 14.60 -6.31
CA ALA A 170 3.23 13.47 -6.50
C ALA A 170 3.00 13.19 -8.00
N ILE A 171 2.66 14.21 -8.79
CA ILE A 171 2.50 14.11 -10.25
C ILE A 171 3.76 13.58 -10.95
N THR A 172 4.94 14.02 -10.51
CA THR A 172 6.22 13.55 -11.06
C THR A 172 6.36 12.03 -10.93
N TRP A 173 6.07 11.48 -9.77
CA TRP A 173 6.12 10.03 -9.54
C TRP A 173 5.00 9.28 -10.26
N LEU A 174 3.80 9.85 -10.31
CA LEU A 174 2.65 9.26 -11.02
C LEU A 174 2.89 9.16 -12.53
N ASN A 175 3.53 10.18 -13.12
CA ASN A 175 3.93 10.19 -14.52
C ASN A 175 4.88 9.03 -14.87
N LYS A 176 5.78 8.63 -13.95
CA LYS A 176 6.64 7.45 -14.17
C LYS A 176 5.84 6.15 -14.27
N ILE A 177 4.66 6.07 -13.64
CA ILE A 177 3.77 4.91 -13.72
C ILE A 177 2.95 4.97 -15.00
N ILE A 178 2.26 6.09 -15.24
CA ILE A 178 1.28 6.19 -16.35
C ILE A 178 1.92 6.23 -17.74
N ASN A 179 3.20 6.60 -17.83
CA ASN A 179 3.97 6.63 -19.07
C ASN A 179 4.88 5.40 -19.26
N ALA A 180 4.87 4.45 -18.32
CA ALA A 180 5.59 3.20 -18.50
C ALA A 180 4.99 2.44 -19.70
N LYS A 181 5.85 1.88 -20.57
CA LYS A 181 5.38 1.07 -21.70
C LYS A 181 4.56 -0.10 -21.17
N ASP A 182 3.39 -0.31 -21.77
CA ASP A 182 2.30 -1.23 -21.41
C ASP A 182 2.69 -2.73 -21.57
N GLU A 183 3.95 -3.10 -21.32
CA GLU A 183 4.47 -4.47 -21.47
C GLU A 183 4.05 -5.40 -20.31
N ASP A 184 3.58 -4.86 -19.19
CA ASP A 184 3.13 -5.65 -18.05
C ASP A 184 1.60 -5.59 -17.88
N ILE A 185 0.97 -6.67 -18.33
CA ILE A 185 -0.45 -7.00 -18.15
C ILE A 185 -0.73 -7.19 -16.65
N ARG A 186 -1.69 -6.40 -16.12
CA ARG A 186 -2.26 -6.43 -14.76
C ARG A 186 -1.47 -5.73 -13.66
N SER A 187 -1.57 -4.40 -13.60
CA SER A 187 -1.48 -3.74 -12.30
C SER A 187 -2.61 -2.72 -12.13
N ASP A 188 -3.52 -3.02 -11.19
CA ASP A 188 -4.51 -2.09 -10.62
C ASP A 188 -3.87 -0.72 -10.29
N ILE A 189 -2.55 -0.72 -10.01
CA ILE A 189 -1.72 0.47 -9.76
C ILE A 189 -1.81 1.52 -10.86
N SER A 190 -1.98 1.14 -12.13
CA SER A 190 -2.10 2.10 -13.24
C SER A 190 -3.42 2.84 -13.17
N GLY A 191 -4.51 2.13 -12.83
CA GLY A 191 -5.81 2.74 -12.57
C GLY A 191 -5.75 3.67 -11.35
N PHE A 192 -5.15 3.21 -10.26
CA PHE A 192 -4.97 4.02 -9.05
C PHE A 192 -4.11 5.26 -9.29
N ALA A 193 -3.01 5.15 -10.04
CA ALA A 193 -2.14 6.27 -10.37
C ALA A 193 -2.87 7.32 -11.23
N ARG A 194 -3.69 6.88 -12.19
CA ARG A 194 -4.50 7.77 -13.03
C ARG A 194 -5.60 8.50 -12.26
N ILE A 195 -6.18 7.87 -11.24
CA ILE A 195 -7.11 8.57 -10.33
C ILE A 195 -6.36 9.56 -9.43
N LEU A 196 -5.20 9.17 -8.89
CA LEU A 196 -4.45 10.06 -8.00
C LEU A 196 -3.86 11.27 -8.74
N ILE A 197 -3.42 11.12 -10.00
CA ILE A 197 -2.88 12.23 -10.79
C ILE A 197 -3.98 13.24 -11.13
N LEU A 198 -5.19 12.75 -11.37
CA LEU A 198 -6.38 13.55 -11.57
C LEU A 198 -6.69 14.41 -10.34
N ILE A 199 -6.73 13.79 -9.17
CA ILE A 199 -6.94 14.49 -7.90
C ILE A 199 -5.80 15.49 -7.65
N SER A 200 -4.55 15.12 -7.93
CA SER A 200 -3.39 16.02 -7.78
C SER A 200 -3.48 17.25 -8.70
N HIS A 201 -3.97 17.09 -9.93
CA HIS A 201 -4.20 18.23 -10.82
C HIS A 201 -5.34 19.13 -10.35
N TYR A 202 -6.40 18.54 -9.78
CA TYR A 202 -7.47 19.30 -9.13
C TYR A 202 -6.95 20.13 -7.96
N GLU A 203 -6.10 19.56 -7.09
CA GLU A 203 -5.47 20.28 -5.97
C GLU A 203 -4.62 21.48 -6.41
N LEU A 204 -4.08 21.42 -7.61
CA LEU A 204 -3.29 22.49 -8.22
C LEU A 204 -4.13 23.47 -9.04
N ASN A 205 -5.46 23.30 -9.10
CA ASN A 205 -6.39 24.08 -9.94
C ASN A 205 -6.03 24.04 -11.44
N ASN A 206 -5.56 22.89 -11.93
CA ASN A 206 -5.27 22.67 -13.35
C ASN A 206 -6.49 22.13 -14.10
N ASP A 207 -7.55 22.92 -14.22
CA ASP A 207 -8.87 22.47 -14.69
C ASP A 207 -8.84 21.81 -16.08
N ASP A 208 -8.05 22.36 -17.01
CA ASP A 208 -7.86 21.80 -18.36
C ASP A 208 -7.23 20.40 -18.32
N LEU A 209 -6.25 20.21 -17.43
CA LEU A 209 -5.60 18.92 -17.24
C LEU A 209 -6.54 17.93 -16.57
N VAL A 210 -7.35 18.36 -15.60
CA VAL A 210 -8.37 17.50 -14.98
C VAL A 210 -9.33 16.98 -16.04
N GLU A 211 -9.84 17.84 -16.93
CA GLU A 211 -10.72 17.40 -18.01
C GLU A 211 -10.04 16.41 -18.97
N TYR A 212 -8.82 16.74 -19.41
CA TYR A 212 -8.03 15.86 -20.27
C TYR A 212 -7.79 14.49 -19.65
N TYR A 213 -7.29 14.46 -18.41
CA TYR A 213 -6.98 13.22 -17.70
C TYR A 213 -8.25 12.42 -17.36
N ALA A 214 -9.41 13.06 -17.17
CA ALA A 214 -10.65 12.36 -16.87
C ALA A 214 -11.11 11.56 -18.08
N ARG A 215 -11.06 12.20 -19.27
CA ARG A 215 -11.36 11.55 -20.56
C ARG A 215 -10.37 10.43 -20.87
N SER A 216 -9.06 10.67 -20.69
CA SER A 216 -8.03 9.67 -20.99
C SER A 216 -8.07 8.47 -20.03
N THR A 217 -8.31 8.73 -18.75
CA THR A 217 -8.44 7.68 -17.71
C THR A 217 -9.67 6.82 -17.94
N TYR A 218 -10.83 7.43 -18.27
CA TYR A 218 -12.02 6.66 -18.62
C TYR A 218 -11.76 5.70 -19.79
N ARG A 219 -11.16 6.20 -20.88
CA ARG A 219 -10.83 5.36 -22.06
C ARG A 219 -9.88 4.22 -21.69
N PHE A 220 -8.86 4.50 -20.88
CA PHE A 220 -7.90 3.49 -20.45
C PHE A 220 -8.57 2.36 -19.64
N LEU A 221 -9.34 2.72 -18.62
CA LEU A 221 -10.02 1.76 -17.74
C LEU A 221 -11.08 0.95 -18.50
N ALA A 222 -11.86 1.60 -19.36
CA ALA A 222 -12.87 0.93 -20.18
C ALA A 222 -12.23 -0.07 -21.16
N LYS A 223 -11.07 0.26 -21.76
CA LYS A 223 -10.35 -0.65 -22.67
C LYS A 223 -9.83 -1.91 -21.95
N LYS A 224 -9.48 -1.81 -20.66
CA LYS A 224 -8.95 -2.93 -19.87
C LYS A 224 -10.03 -3.77 -19.17
N ASP A 225 -11.32 -3.49 -19.38
CA ASP A 225 -12.45 -4.07 -18.64
C ASP A 225 -12.28 -3.96 -17.11
N ASP A 226 -11.63 -2.88 -16.67
CA ASP A 226 -11.21 -2.62 -15.29
C ASP A 226 -11.94 -1.39 -14.72
N LEU A 227 -13.14 -1.10 -15.23
CA LEU A 227 -13.90 0.10 -14.89
C LEU A 227 -14.88 -0.18 -13.74
N HIS A 228 -14.36 -0.10 -12.53
CA HIS A 228 -15.06 -0.30 -11.26
C HIS A 228 -16.04 0.82 -10.90
N PHE A 229 -16.96 0.55 -9.96
CA PHE A 229 -17.97 1.52 -9.55
C PHE A 229 -17.36 2.77 -8.90
N TYR A 230 -16.34 2.60 -8.04
CA TYR A 230 -15.68 3.74 -7.41
C TYR A 230 -15.04 4.67 -8.45
N GLN A 231 -14.38 4.14 -9.48
CA GLN A 231 -13.77 4.93 -10.56
C GLN A 231 -14.81 5.71 -11.36
N LYS A 232 -15.93 5.07 -11.72
CA LYS A 232 -17.04 5.74 -12.44
C LYS A 232 -17.57 6.93 -11.64
N ARG A 233 -17.72 6.78 -10.32
CA ARG A 233 -18.17 7.84 -9.41
C ARG A 233 -17.17 9.00 -9.35
N ILE A 234 -15.89 8.69 -9.16
CA ILE A 234 -14.82 9.69 -9.09
C ILE A 234 -14.68 10.45 -10.43
N LEU A 235 -14.65 9.74 -11.56
CA LEU A 235 -14.51 10.37 -12.88
C LEU A 235 -15.71 11.27 -13.21
N ARG A 236 -16.93 10.83 -12.88
CA ARG A 236 -18.14 11.66 -13.06
C ARG A 236 -18.09 12.90 -12.18
N PHE A 237 -17.69 12.74 -10.92
CA PHE A 237 -17.53 13.83 -9.98
C PHE A 237 -16.52 14.86 -10.47
N LEU A 238 -15.30 14.44 -10.80
CA LEU A 238 -14.23 15.33 -11.28
C LEU A 238 -14.62 16.08 -12.55
N LYS A 239 -15.35 15.42 -13.47
CA LYS A 239 -15.86 16.08 -14.68
C LYS A 239 -16.87 17.20 -14.36
N ARG A 240 -17.65 17.06 -13.28
CA ARG A 240 -18.66 18.05 -12.85
C ARG A 240 -18.03 19.21 -12.07
N LEU A 241 -16.85 19.03 -11.46
CA LEU A 241 -16.26 20.05 -10.60
C LEU A 241 -16.05 21.40 -11.29
N ASN A 242 -15.60 21.38 -12.55
CA ASN A 242 -15.32 22.60 -13.32
C ASN A 242 -16.58 23.45 -13.61
N THR A 243 -17.79 22.91 -13.37
CA THR A 243 -19.06 23.63 -13.62
C THR A 243 -19.79 24.04 -12.34
N LEU A 244 -19.24 23.76 -11.16
CA LEU A 244 -19.89 24.04 -9.88
C LEU A 244 -19.46 25.38 -9.28
N THR A 245 -20.41 26.09 -8.67
CA THR A 245 -20.12 27.25 -7.83
C THR A 245 -19.53 26.82 -6.48
N ARG A 246 -18.88 27.74 -5.77
CA ARG A 246 -18.25 27.47 -4.46
C ARG A 246 -19.20 26.87 -3.42
N ASN A 247 -20.46 27.32 -3.40
CA ASN A 247 -21.48 26.80 -2.48
C ASN A 247 -21.88 25.35 -2.83
N ASN A 248 -21.97 25.04 -4.13
CA ASN A 248 -22.32 23.69 -4.59
C ASN A 248 -21.14 22.70 -4.51
N LEU A 249 -19.92 23.20 -4.32
CA LEU A 249 -18.71 22.37 -4.29
C LEU A 249 -18.68 21.47 -3.05
N LYS A 250 -18.98 22.01 -1.87
CA LYS A 250 -19.02 21.23 -0.62
C LYS A 250 -20.09 20.14 -0.66
N ASP A 251 -21.24 20.44 -1.22
CA ASP A 251 -22.32 19.46 -1.40
C ASP A 251 -21.92 18.36 -2.37
N ALA A 252 -21.24 18.69 -3.46
CA ALA A 252 -20.73 17.69 -4.39
C ALA A 252 -19.66 16.77 -3.77
N PHE A 253 -18.78 17.30 -2.91
CA PHE A 253 -17.83 16.49 -2.14
C PHE A 253 -18.55 15.54 -1.18
N SER A 254 -19.57 16.03 -0.48
CA SER A 254 -20.39 15.24 0.45
C SER A 254 -21.16 14.14 -0.30
N GLU A 255 -21.74 14.45 -1.46
CA GLU A 255 -22.41 13.47 -2.32
C GLU A 255 -21.46 12.35 -2.76
N LEU A 256 -20.24 12.69 -3.22
CA LEU A 256 -19.25 11.66 -3.59
C LEU A 256 -18.84 10.83 -2.38
N HIS A 257 -18.62 11.47 -1.22
CA HIS A 257 -18.28 10.77 0.01
C HIS A 257 -19.33 9.71 0.36
N ASP A 258 -20.61 10.08 0.38
CA ASP A 258 -21.71 9.18 0.72
C ASP A 258 -21.87 8.05 -0.31
N GLN A 259 -21.54 8.31 -1.58
CA GLN A 259 -21.49 7.28 -2.60
C GLN A 259 -20.30 6.31 -2.46
N LEU A 260 -19.16 6.75 -1.91
CA LEU A 260 -17.97 5.91 -1.77
C LEU A 260 -17.93 5.11 -0.47
N ILE A 261 -18.50 5.63 0.63
CA ILE A 261 -18.49 4.94 1.94
C ILE A 261 -19.01 3.50 1.86
N PRO A 262 -20.17 3.19 1.25
CA PRO A 262 -20.66 1.81 1.15
C PRO A 262 -19.73 0.88 0.35
N LEU A 263 -18.90 1.42 -0.56
CA LEU A 263 -17.96 0.62 -1.33
C LEU A 263 -16.73 0.19 -0.52
N THR A 264 -16.43 0.87 0.59
CA THR A 264 -15.28 0.53 1.45
C THR A 264 -15.39 -0.85 2.09
N VAL A 265 -16.61 -1.38 2.23
CA VAL A 265 -16.89 -2.71 2.79
C VAL A 265 -17.35 -3.71 1.71
N ASN A 266 -17.55 -3.26 0.47
CA ASN A 266 -17.98 -4.13 -0.62
C ASN A 266 -16.85 -5.10 -1.01
N PRO A 267 -17.09 -6.43 -1.05
CA PRO A 267 -16.05 -7.42 -1.33
C PRO A 267 -15.29 -7.22 -2.65
N TYR A 268 -15.92 -6.64 -3.66
CA TYR A 268 -15.36 -6.41 -4.99
C TYR A 268 -14.67 -5.06 -5.14
N GLU A 269 -14.98 -4.07 -4.29
CA GLU A 269 -14.50 -2.69 -4.42
C GLU A 269 -13.55 -2.28 -3.29
N LYS A 270 -13.63 -2.91 -2.11
CA LYS A 270 -12.87 -2.54 -0.91
C LYS A 270 -11.37 -2.45 -1.11
N ARG A 271 -10.83 -3.22 -2.07
CA ARG A 271 -9.39 -3.25 -2.39
C ARG A 271 -8.87 -1.86 -2.78
N ALA A 272 -9.64 -1.06 -3.51
CA ALA A 272 -9.21 0.25 -3.99
C ALA A 272 -8.88 1.22 -2.85
N PHE A 273 -9.67 1.16 -1.77
CA PHE A 273 -9.55 2.04 -0.61
C PHE A 273 -8.34 1.72 0.28
N VAL A 274 -7.66 0.60 0.02
CA VAL A 274 -6.41 0.22 0.71
C VAL A 274 -5.20 0.97 0.14
N TYR A 275 -5.26 1.40 -1.12
CA TYR A 275 -4.12 2.01 -1.83
C TYR A 275 -4.10 3.53 -1.72
N PHE A 276 -5.26 4.18 -1.64
CA PHE A 276 -5.39 5.61 -1.42
C PHE A 276 -6.61 5.91 -0.56
N ASP A 277 -6.41 6.66 0.54
CA ASP A 277 -7.48 7.06 1.45
C ASP A 277 -8.25 8.26 0.90
N ILE A 278 -8.97 8.01 -0.20
CA ILE A 278 -9.82 9.01 -0.86
C ILE A 278 -10.92 9.52 0.08
N ILE A 279 -11.38 8.69 1.02
CA ILE A 279 -12.39 9.09 2.00
C ILE A 279 -11.85 10.21 2.88
N SER A 280 -10.63 10.05 3.41
CA SER A 280 -9.99 11.10 4.20
C SER A 280 -9.70 12.37 3.39
N TRP A 281 -9.40 12.25 2.09
CA TRP A 281 -9.31 13.41 1.21
C TRP A 281 -10.65 14.14 1.05
N LEU A 282 -11.74 13.41 0.80
CA LEU A 282 -13.08 14.00 0.70
C LEU A 282 -13.50 14.70 2.00
N GLU A 283 -13.29 14.06 3.15
CA GLU A 283 -13.55 14.64 4.46
C GLU A 283 -12.72 15.91 4.70
N SER A 284 -11.47 15.95 4.24
CA SER A 284 -10.62 17.13 4.34
C SER A 284 -11.22 18.31 3.56
N LYS A 285 -11.80 18.05 2.38
CA LYS A 285 -12.50 19.06 1.58
C LYS A 285 -13.82 19.51 2.19
N ILE A 286 -14.62 18.58 2.72
CA ILE A 286 -15.90 18.88 3.37
C ILE A 286 -15.70 19.74 4.62
N ASN A 287 -14.66 19.44 5.41
CA ASN A 287 -14.37 20.11 6.67
C ASN A 287 -13.38 21.28 6.54
N ASN A 288 -12.86 21.55 5.34
CA ASN A 288 -11.87 22.58 5.06
C ASN A 288 -10.63 22.48 5.97
N ARG A 289 -10.03 21.29 6.04
CA ARG A 289 -8.82 21.00 6.83
C ARG A 289 -7.77 20.27 5.99
N PRO A 290 -6.46 20.36 6.33
CA PRO A 290 -5.42 19.62 5.63
C PRO A 290 -5.63 18.11 5.68
N VAL A 291 -5.41 17.41 4.55
CA VAL A 291 -5.64 15.96 4.43
C VAL A 291 -4.77 15.15 5.40
N LYS A 292 -3.52 15.59 5.64
CA LYS A 292 -2.62 14.96 6.62
C LYS A 292 -3.18 14.93 8.03
N GLU A 293 -3.91 15.97 8.45
CA GLU A 293 -4.49 16.02 9.79
C GLU A 293 -5.61 14.98 9.93
N VAL A 294 -6.49 14.90 8.94
CA VAL A 294 -7.60 13.93 8.91
C VAL A 294 -7.06 12.51 8.94
N ILE A 295 -6.06 12.21 8.11
CA ILE A 295 -5.42 10.89 8.06
C ILE A 295 -4.73 10.57 9.39
N ARG A 296 -3.95 11.51 9.96
CA ARG A 296 -3.26 11.32 11.25
C ARG A 296 -4.24 11.07 12.38
N GLU A 297 -5.34 11.82 12.45
CA GLU A 297 -6.37 11.63 13.47
C GLU A 297 -6.98 10.22 13.40
N LYS A 298 -7.34 9.77 12.18
CA LYS A 298 -7.87 8.41 11.97
C LYS A 298 -6.83 7.32 12.28
N ALA A 299 -5.59 7.52 11.87
CA ALA A 299 -4.49 6.62 12.13
C ALA A 299 -4.30 6.39 13.64
N LEU A 300 -4.21 7.47 14.43
CA LEU A 300 -4.05 7.38 15.88
C LEU A 300 -5.25 6.70 16.55
N LYS A 301 -6.49 6.95 16.09
CA LYS A 301 -7.68 6.23 16.58
C LYS A 301 -7.63 4.74 16.27
N ARG A 302 -7.19 4.34 15.07
CA ARG A 302 -7.05 2.92 14.67
C ARG A 302 -5.99 2.21 15.52
N ILE A 303 -4.83 2.84 15.73
CA ILE A 303 -3.76 2.30 16.58
C ILE A 303 -4.24 2.13 18.02
N ALA A 304 -4.87 3.17 18.60
CA ALA A 304 -5.41 3.09 19.95
C ALA A 304 -6.45 1.95 20.11
N SER A 305 -7.28 1.74 19.08
CA SER A 305 -8.27 0.66 19.06
C SER A 305 -7.64 -0.73 18.89
N ALA A 306 -6.51 -0.84 18.17
CA ALA A 306 -5.80 -2.09 17.98
C ALA A 306 -5.13 -2.57 19.28
N ASN A 307 -4.63 -1.63 20.10
CA ASN A 307 -3.97 -1.94 21.38
C ASN A 307 -4.94 -2.37 22.50
N GLN A 308 -6.25 -2.19 22.30
CA GLN A 308 -7.29 -2.61 23.24
C GLN A 308 -7.84 -4.03 22.97
N LYS A 309 -7.44 -4.68 21.87
CA LYS A 309 -7.93 -5.99 21.41
C LYS A 309 -6.88 -7.07 21.53
#